data_AF-A0A1Q7YVF6-F1
#
_entry.id   AF-A0A1Q7YVF6-F1
#
_cell.length_a   1.000
_cell.length_b   1.000
_cell.length_c   1.000
_cell.angle_alpha   90.00
_cell.angle_beta   90.00
_cell.angle_gamma   90.00
#
_symmetry.space_group_name_H-M   'P 1'
#
loop_
_entity.id
_entity.type
_entity.pdbx_description
1 polymer ?
#
loop_
_entity_poly.entity_id
_entity_poly.type
_entity_poly.pdbx_seq_one_letter_code
_entity_poly.pdbx_strand_id
1 'polypeptide(L)'
;MTGEIIATIAIVTAVRTFWIATRPLPHDVQPAIMVGLRRILRVLSSEVKVEGNAPYGLVWYGINLPFAKLAAYDGRRWMIALALVDSLFLWLSQTLGLLGFAAYLFIGTFQLLRAPWNVTIDWIIVLGPIAWWFLIIAPIAKLPIGLPLHAFGDTGRGLFYQHNYIYYGLLGTLWLIVFFDLFLQAIRDLSIVAFGFAWAPLLGYLYLRRRSSGALHPK
;
A
#
# COMPACT_ATOMS: atom_id res chain seq x y z
N MET A 1 21.49 4.81 -18.56
CA MET A 1 20.50 3.93 -17.91
C MET A 1 20.57 3.96 -16.38
N THR A 2 21.61 3.42 -15.73
CA THR A 2 21.65 3.33 -14.24
C THR A 2 21.55 4.69 -13.54
N GLY A 3 22.25 5.72 -14.03
CA GLY A 3 22.18 7.07 -13.47
C GLY A 3 20.82 7.75 -13.61
N GLU A 4 20.14 7.56 -14.75
CA GLU A 4 18.79 8.12 -15.02
C GLU A 4 17.74 7.50 -14.08
N ILE A 5 17.88 6.21 -13.82
CA ILE A 5 17.06 5.48 -12.86
C ILE A 5 17.25 6.04 -11.45
N ILE A 6 18.49 6.17 -10.99
CA ILE A 6 18.80 6.67 -9.65
C ILE A 6 18.24 8.09 -9.50
N ALA A 7 18.45 8.95 -10.51
CA ALA A 7 17.88 10.29 -10.55
C ALA A 7 16.35 10.27 -10.49
N THR A 8 15.70 9.38 -11.25
CA THR A 8 14.24 9.21 -11.23
C THR A 8 13.74 8.82 -9.85
N ILE A 9 14.35 7.82 -9.21
CA ILE A 9 13.97 7.36 -7.87
C ILE A 9 14.17 8.48 -6.85
N ALA A 10 15.29 9.21 -6.92
CA ALA A 10 15.58 10.32 -6.03
C ALA A 10 14.53 11.44 -6.18
N ILE A 11 14.22 11.86 -7.41
CA ILE A 11 13.22 12.90 -7.70
C ILE A 11 11.84 12.47 -7.22
N VAL A 12 11.42 11.24 -7.55
CA VAL A 12 10.12 10.69 -7.13
C VAL A 12 10.02 10.65 -5.61
N THR A 13 11.07 10.17 -4.93
CA THR A 13 11.11 10.09 -3.47
C THR A 13 11.03 11.47 -2.83
N ALA A 14 11.77 12.45 -3.36
CA ALA A 14 11.72 13.84 -2.91
C ALA A 14 10.32 14.45 -3.10
N VAL A 15 9.71 14.27 -4.27
CA VAL A 15 8.36 14.77 -4.58
C VAL A 15 7.31 14.13 -3.66
N ARG A 16 7.35 12.81 -3.47
CA ARG A 16 6.44 12.10 -2.56
C ARG A 16 6.60 12.59 -1.13
N THR A 17 7.83 12.74 -0.66
CA THR A 17 8.13 13.22 0.70
C THR A 17 7.64 14.65 0.90
N PHE A 18 7.90 15.54 -0.07
CA PHE A 18 7.41 16.91 -0.05
C PHE A 18 5.88 16.98 -0.04
N TRP A 19 5.22 16.15 -0.86
CA TRP A 19 3.76 16.04 -0.87
C TRP A 19 3.22 15.59 0.48
N ILE A 20 3.81 14.55 1.08
CA ILE A 20 3.42 14.05 2.40
C ILE A 20 3.67 15.12 3.47
N ALA A 21 4.72 15.94 3.35
CA ALA A 21 5.00 17.00 4.32
C ALA A 21 3.97 18.14 4.27
N THR A 22 3.47 18.48 3.08
CA THR A 22 2.66 19.68 2.85
C THR A 22 1.15 19.44 2.76
N ARG A 23 0.71 18.20 2.49
CA ARG A 23 -0.70 17.87 2.31
C ARG A 23 -1.34 17.27 3.56
N PRO A 24 -2.68 17.33 3.68
CA PRO A 24 -3.40 16.59 4.71
C PRO A 24 -3.12 15.09 4.60
N LEU A 25 -3.00 14.43 5.75
CA LEU A 25 -2.83 12.98 5.81
C LEU A 25 -4.12 12.27 5.38
N PRO A 26 -4.03 11.05 4.83
CA PRO A 26 -5.21 10.22 4.64
C PRO A 26 -5.95 10.04 5.97
N HIS A 27 -7.28 10.11 5.91
CA HIS A 27 -8.16 10.20 7.08
C HIS A 27 -7.90 9.10 8.12
N ASP A 28 -7.56 7.89 7.68
CA ASP A 28 -7.47 6.73 8.56
C ASP A 28 -6.10 6.56 9.24
N VAL A 29 -5.07 7.31 8.80
CA VAL A 29 -3.70 7.13 9.31
C VAL A 29 -3.62 7.40 10.81
N GLN A 30 -4.07 8.58 11.25
CA GLN A 30 -3.96 8.96 12.65
C GLN A 30 -5.00 8.27 13.56
N PRO A 31 -6.31 8.27 13.23
CA PRO A 31 -7.33 7.77 14.14
C PRO A 31 -7.45 6.23 14.16
N ALA A 32 -7.04 5.53 13.10
CA ALA A 32 -7.14 4.08 13.03
C ALA A 32 -5.76 3.39 13.03
N ILE A 33 -4.91 3.67 12.03
CA ILE A 33 -3.63 2.94 11.86
C ILE A 33 -2.68 3.18 13.05
N MET A 34 -2.42 4.44 13.41
CA MET A 34 -1.50 4.76 14.52
C MET A 34 -2.05 4.26 15.87
N VAL A 35 -3.36 4.34 16.08
CA VAL A 35 -4.02 3.81 17.30
C VAL A 35 -3.88 2.30 17.37
N GLY A 36 -4.13 1.58 16.27
CA GLY A 36 -3.97 0.13 16.19
C GLY A 36 -2.53 -0.30 16.48
N LEU A 37 -1.54 0.34 15.84
CA LEU A 37 -0.12 0.07 16.07
C LEU A 37 0.32 0.34 17.52
N ARG A 38 -0.23 1.37 18.18
CA ARG A 38 0.08 1.67 19.58
C ARG A 38 -0.52 0.64 20.54
N ARG A 39 -1.69 0.10 20.20
CA ARG A 39 -2.48 -0.77 21.10
C ARG A 39 -2.28 -2.26 20.84
N ILE A 40 -1.61 -2.67 19.76
CA ILE A 40 -1.51 -4.08 19.31
C ILE A 40 -1.13 -5.07 20.43
N LEU A 41 -0.21 -4.73 21.33
CA LEU A 41 0.17 -5.60 22.44
C LEU A 41 -1.00 -5.90 23.40
N ARG A 42 -1.88 -4.90 23.64
CA ARG A 42 -3.08 -5.07 24.48
C ARG A 42 -4.17 -5.89 23.79
N VAL A 43 -4.21 -5.84 22.46
CA VAL A 43 -5.12 -6.65 21.64
C VAL A 43 -4.72 -8.12 21.72
N LEU A 44 -3.42 -8.39 21.62
CA LEU A 44 -2.88 -9.74 21.74
C LEU A 44 -3.03 -10.30 23.16
N SER A 45 -3.03 -9.45 24.20
CA SER A 45 -3.19 -9.86 25.60
C SER A 45 -4.64 -10.01 26.07
N SER A 46 -5.64 -9.93 25.18
CA SER A 46 -7.06 -10.24 25.44
C SER A 46 -7.92 -9.17 26.13
N GLU A 47 -7.45 -7.93 26.32
CA GLU A 47 -8.18 -6.94 27.13
C GLU A 47 -8.96 -5.88 26.36
N VAL A 48 -8.76 -5.72 25.04
CA VAL A 48 -9.31 -4.57 24.30
C VAL A 48 -9.75 -4.94 22.88
N LYS A 49 -11.04 -4.69 22.56
CA LYS A 49 -11.49 -4.55 21.17
C LYS A 49 -10.94 -3.24 20.61
N VAL A 50 -10.16 -3.30 19.53
CA VAL A 50 -9.73 -2.06 18.85
C VAL A 50 -10.88 -1.58 18.00
N GLU A 51 -11.65 -0.63 18.52
CA GLU A 51 -12.54 0.15 17.68
C GLU A 51 -11.71 0.98 16.70
N GLY A 52 -11.87 0.69 15.42
CA GLY A 52 -11.16 1.36 14.34
C GLY A 52 -10.93 0.42 13.16
N ASN A 53 -11.27 0.90 11.97
CA ASN A 53 -11.00 0.21 10.72
C ASN A 53 -9.47 0.03 10.53
N ALA A 54 -8.92 -1.11 10.92
CA ALA A 54 -8.13 -1.98 10.03
C ALA A 54 -7.42 -3.12 10.79
N PRO A 55 -7.98 -4.34 10.81
CA PRO A 55 -7.29 -5.51 11.34
C PRO A 55 -6.44 -6.13 10.22
N TYR A 56 -5.18 -5.71 10.13
CA TYR A 56 -4.16 -6.37 9.30
C TYR A 56 -3.58 -7.60 10.01
N GLY A 57 -2.92 -8.50 9.29
CA GLY A 57 -2.29 -9.68 9.87
C GLY A 57 -1.09 -9.35 10.75
N LEU A 58 -0.67 -10.30 11.60
CA LEU A 58 0.52 -10.14 12.46
C LEU A 58 1.78 -9.77 11.67
N VAL A 59 1.94 -10.30 10.45
CA VAL A 59 3.07 -9.97 9.56
C VAL A 59 3.12 -8.47 9.27
N TRP A 60 1.97 -7.87 8.98
CA TRP A 60 1.88 -6.43 8.72
C TRP A 60 2.27 -5.61 9.95
N TYR A 61 1.81 -6.00 11.13
CA TYR A 61 2.19 -5.36 12.39
C TYR A 61 3.69 -5.52 12.67
N GLY A 62 4.26 -6.69 12.40
CA GLY A 62 5.68 -6.96 12.56
C GLY A 62 6.56 -6.02 11.74
N ILE A 63 6.11 -5.65 10.53
CA ILE A 63 6.83 -4.72 9.67
C ILE A 63 6.55 -3.26 10.06
N ASN A 64 5.30 -2.89 10.32
CA ASN A 64 4.90 -1.49 10.50
C ASN A 64 5.17 -0.94 11.90
N LEU A 65 5.17 -1.78 12.93
CA LEU A 65 5.38 -1.36 14.31
C LEU A 65 6.75 -0.72 14.55
N PRO A 66 7.89 -1.26 14.03
CA PRO A 66 9.18 -0.59 14.10
C PRO A 66 9.17 0.82 13.50
N PHE A 67 8.58 1.00 12.31
CA PHE A 67 8.49 2.32 11.67
C PHE A 67 7.62 3.28 12.47
N ALA A 68 6.50 2.80 13.01
CA ALA A 68 5.63 3.63 13.84
C ALA A 68 6.30 4.04 15.16
N LYS A 69 7.08 3.14 15.78
CA LYS A 69 7.88 3.46 16.97
C LYS A 69 8.95 4.50 16.65
N LEU A 70 9.69 4.34 15.55
CA LEU A 70 10.68 5.31 15.08
C LEU A 70 10.05 6.69 14.83
N ALA A 71 8.82 6.70 14.31
CA ALA A 71 8.03 7.90 14.07
C ALA A 71 7.33 8.46 15.32
N ALA A 72 7.52 7.87 16.51
CA ALA A 72 6.79 8.21 17.73
C ALA A 72 5.25 8.19 17.56
N TYR A 73 4.74 7.30 16.70
CA TYR A 73 3.32 7.19 16.32
C TYR A 73 2.72 8.47 15.72
N ASP A 74 3.56 9.34 15.16
CA ASP A 74 3.13 10.45 14.31
C ASP A 74 2.91 9.93 12.87
N GLY A 75 1.67 10.04 12.38
CA GLY A 75 1.30 9.50 11.08
C GLY A 75 2.09 10.11 9.92
N ARG A 76 2.47 11.38 10.01
CA ARG A 76 3.24 12.06 8.96
C ARG A 76 4.68 11.55 8.92
N ARG A 77 5.36 11.51 10.07
CA ARG A 77 6.72 10.96 10.18
C ARG A 77 6.75 9.49 9.76
N TRP A 78 5.74 8.73 10.12
CA TRP A 78 5.61 7.33 9.70
C TRP A 78 5.50 7.21 8.17
N MET A 79 4.61 7.98 7.52
CA MET A 79 4.50 7.99 6.07
C MET A 79 5.78 8.47 5.36
N ILE A 80 6.50 9.44 5.94
CA ILE A 80 7.81 9.87 5.41
C ILE A 80 8.82 8.72 5.52
N ALA A 81 8.88 8.02 6.64
CA ALA A 81 9.76 6.86 6.80
C ALA A 81 9.44 5.77 5.76
N LEU A 82 8.15 5.49 5.54
CA LEU A 82 7.73 4.57 4.47
C LEU A 82 8.18 5.07 3.10
N ALA A 83 8.02 6.36 2.77
CA ALA A 83 8.43 6.91 1.48
C ALA A 83 9.95 6.76 1.23
N LEU A 84 10.77 6.98 2.26
CA LEU A 84 12.22 6.84 2.18
C LEU A 84 12.62 5.39 1.95
N VAL A 85 12.04 4.45 2.69
CA VAL A 85 12.34 3.03 2.54
C VAL A 85 11.80 2.48 1.20
N ASP A 86 10.65 2.97 0.73
CA ASP A 86 10.07 2.60 -0.56
C ASP A 86 11.01 2.89 -1.74
N SER A 87 11.95 3.83 -1.61
CA SER A 87 12.98 4.08 -2.64
C SER A 87 13.85 2.85 -2.93
N LEU A 88 14.10 2.01 -1.92
CA LEU A 88 14.82 0.74 -2.08
C LEU A 88 13.99 -0.28 -2.87
N PHE A 89 12.68 -0.29 -2.65
CA PHE A 89 11.75 -1.19 -3.35
C PHE A 89 11.45 -0.70 -4.77
N LEU A 90 11.45 0.61 -5.01
CA LEU A 90 11.49 1.18 -6.36
C LEU A 90 12.72 0.72 -7.13
N TRP A 91 13.89 0.76 -6.50
CA TRP A 91 15.11 0.21 -7.09
C TRP A 91 15.01 -1.30 -7.35
N LEU A 92 14.48 -2.06 -6.39
CA LEU A 92 14.31 -3.51 -6.56
C LEU A 92 13.35 -3.84 -7.72
N SER A 93 12.25 -3.09 -7.87
CA SER A 93 11.21 -3.35 -8.88
C SER A 93 11.72 -3.33 -10.33
N GLN A 94 12.94 -2.84 -10.56
CA GLN A 94 13.60 -2.92 -11.85
C GLN A 94 13.86 -4.34 -12.35
N THR A 95 13.94 -5.31 -11.44
CA THR A 95 14.06 -6.72 -11.81
C THR A 95 12.85 -7.21 -12.62
N LEU A 96 11.71 -6.52 -12.51
CA LEU A 96 10.48 -6.80 -13.27
C LEU A 96 10.49 -6.19 -14.70
N GLY A 97 11.60 -5.56 -15.10
CA GLY A 97 11.71 -4.82 -16.36
C GLY A 97 11.07 -3.41 -16.30
N LEU A 98 11.17 -2.67 -17.40
CA LEU A 98 10.75 -1.26 -17.46
C LEU A 98 9.24 -1.07 -17.20
N LEU A 99 8.40 -1.94 -17.75
CA LEU A 99 6.95 -1.89 -17.53
C LEU A 99 6.58 -2.25 -16.09
N GLY A 100 7.25 -3.24 -15.49
CA GLY A 100 7.07 -3.59 -14.09
C GLY A 100 7.51 -2.46 -13.15
N PHE A 101 8.65 -1.83 -13.42
CA PHE A 101 9.11 -0.63 -12.72
C PHE A 101 8.11 0.52 -12.82
N ALA A 102 7.59 0.81 -14.02
CA ALA A 102 6.60 1.86 -14.22
C ALA A 102 5.28 1.56 -13.49
N ALA A 103 4.83 0.31 -13.51
CA ALA A 103 3.64 -0.13 -12.79
C ALA A 103 3.82 0.01 -11.27
N TYR A 104 4.97 -0.43 -10.72
CA TYR A 104 5.28 -0.26 -9.31
C TYR A 104 5.40 1.22 -8.91
N LEU A 105 6.06 2.04 -9.74
CA LEU A 105 6.15 3.48 -9.55
C LEU A 105 4.76 4.11 -9.41
N PHE A 106 3.82 3.75 -10.28
CA PHE A 106 2.44 4.23 -10.22
C PHE A 106 1.68 3.69 -8.99
N ILE A 107 1.63 2.37 -8.82
CA ILE A 107 0.89 1.70 -7.75
C ILE A 107 1.43 2.10 -6.39
N GLY A 108 2.74 2.02 -6.18
CA GLY A 108 3.40 2.40 -4.93
C GLY A 108 3.22 3.87 -4.60
N THR A 109 3.26 4.78 -5.59
CA THR A 109 2.93 6.21 -5.34
C THR A 109 1.50 6.34 -4.86
N PHE A 110 0.55 5.70 -5.56
CA PHE A 110 -0.86 5.81 -5.24
C PHE A 110 -1.17 5.27 -3.84
N GLN A 111 -0.66 4.07 -3.53
CA GLN A 111 -0.83 3.45 -2.22
C GLN A 111 -0.18 4.30 -1.13
N LEU A 112 1.06 4.76 -1.30
CA LEU A 112 1.73 5.63 -0.33
C LEU A 112 0.92 6.89 -0.01
N LEU A 113 0.32 7.53 -1.01
CA LEU A 113 -0.37 8.80 -0.81
C LEU A 113 -1.85 8.66 -0.40
N ARG A 114 -2.47 7.50 -0.62
CA ARG A 114 -3.91 7.29 -0.38
C ARG A 114 -4.23 6.20 0.64
N ALA A 115 -3.42 5.15 0.69
CA ALA A 115 -3.57 4.00 1.56
C ALA A 115 -2.18 3.52 2.04
N PRO A 116 -1.42 4.36 2.78
CA PRO A 116 -0.01 4.13 3.11
C PRO A 116 0.23 2.82 3.86
N TRP A 117 -0.77 2.30 4.56
CA TRP A 117 -0.73 0.99 5.19
C TRP A 117 -0.56 -0.17 4.20
N ASN A 118 -0.81 0.00 2.91
CA ASN A 118 -0.57 -1.05 1.90
C ASN A 118 0.87 -1.07 1.38
N VAL A 119 1.65 -0.01 1.59
CA VAL A 119 3.00 0.12 1.01
C VAL A 119 3.91 -1.02 1.45
N THR A 120 3.85 -1.42 2.72
CA THR A 120 4.64 -2.56 3.20
C THR A 120 4.20 -3.89 2.60
N ILE A 121 2.98 -3.99 2.06
CA ILE A 121 2.49 -5.17 1.34
C ILE A 121 2.99 -5.12 -0.11
N ASP A 122 3.01 -3.94 -0.73
CA ASP A 122 3.66 -3.73 -2.03
C ASP A 122 5.13 -4.19 -1.97
N TRP A 123 5.84 -3.86 -0.88
CA TRP A 123 7.22 -4.30 -0.62
C TRP A 123 7.35 -5.82 -0.60
N ILE A 124 6.47 -6.50 0.14
CA ILE A 124 6.44 -7.97 0.19
C ILE A 124 6.22 -8.51 -1.22
N ILE A 125 5.29 -7.95 -2.00
CA ILE A 125 5.01 -8.42 -3.35
C ILE A 125 6.25 -8.29 -4.24
N VAL A 126 6.94 -7.14 -4.26
CA VAL A 126 8.13 -6.95 -5.11
C VAL A 126 9.38 -7.68 -4.61
N LEU A 127 9.36 -8.28 -3.43
CA LEU A 127 10.38 -9.26 -3.01
C LEU A 127 10.16 -10.64 -3.66
N GLY A 128 9.03 -10.87 -4.33
CA GLY A 128 8.71 -12.12 -5.04
C GLY A 128 9.82 -12.63 -5.98
N PRO A 129 10.47 -11.78 -6.81
CA PRO A 129 11.61 -12.17 -7.65
C PRO A 129 12.83 -12.67 -6.86
N ILE A 130 12.99 -12.25 -5.61
CA ILE A 130 14.05 -12.77 -4.72
C ILE A 130 13.62 -14.14 -4.19
N ALA A 131 12.37 -14.27 -3.77
CA ALA A 131 11.82 -15.55 -3.38
C ALA A 131 10.29 -15.63 -3.52
N TRP A 132 9.81 -16.65 -4.24
CA TRP A 132 8.40 -16.79 -4.60
C TRP A 132 7.44 -16.85 -3.39
N TRP A 133 7.92 -17.32 -2.22
CA TRP A 133 7.09 -17.41 -1.01
C TRP A 133 6.60 -16.04 -0.52
N PHE A 134 7.26 -14.95 -0.89
CA PHE A 134 6.77 -13.60 -0.60
C PHE A 134 5.40 -13.34 -1.24
N LEU A 135 5.06 -13.97 -2.38
CA LEU A 135 3.72 -13.90 -2.95
C LEU A 135 2.65 -14.60 -2.10
N ILE A 136 3.01 -15.57 -1.26
CA ILE A 136 2.10 -16.15 -0.26
C ILE A 136 2.01 -15.23 0.95
N ILE A 137 3.14 -14.68 1.39
CA ILE A 137 3.18 -13.81 2.58
C ILE A 137 2.39 -12.52 2.37
N ALA A 138 2.37 -11.94 1.16
CA ALA A 138 1.64 -10.70 0.90
C ALA A 138 0.13 -10.80 1.22
N PRO A 139 -0.61 -11.81 0.71
CA PRO A 139 -1.97 -12.10 1.16
C PRO A 139 -2.08 -12.32 2.68
N ILE A 140 -1.15 -13.06 3.29
CA ILE A 140 -1.17 -13.32 4.74
C ILE A 140 -1.01 -12.02 5.54
N ALA A 141 -0.15 -11.11 5.10
CA ALA A 141 0.03 -9.80 5.71
C ALA A 141 -1.21 -8.92 5.56
N LYS A 142 -1.93 -9.04 4.44
CA LYS A 142 -3.13 -8.26 4.19
C LYS A 142 -4.33 -8.74 5.00
N LEU A 143 -4.49 -10.06 5.11
CA LEU A 143 -5.58 -10.69 5.85
C LEU A 143 -5.29 -10.64 7.36
N PRO A 144 -6.32 -10.65 8.24
CA PRO A 144 -6.16 -10.62 9.70
C PRO A 144 -5.58 -11.93 10.30
N ILE A 145 -4.70 -12.62 9.57
CA ILE A 145 -4.11 -13.89 10.00
C ILE A 145 -3.17 -13.65 11.19
N GLY A 146 -3.31 -14.50 12.21
CA GLY A 146 -2.53 -14.44 13.45
C GLY A 146 -3.10 -13.50 14.52
N LEU A 147 -4.16 -12.74 14.23
CA LEU A 147 -4.89 -12.01 15.28
C LEU A 147 -5.86 -12.95 16.01
N PRO A 148 -6.23 -12.66 17.26
CA PRO A 148 -7.26 -13.42 17.96
C PRO A 148 -8.65 -13.17 17.37
N LEU A 149 -9.52 -14.20 17.37
CA LEU A 149 -10.83 -14.18 16.69
C LEU A 149 -11.75 -13.01 17.09
N HIS A 150 -11.64 -12.52 18.32
CA HIS A 150 -12.44 -11.37 18.79
C HIS A 150 -12.06 -10.04 18.10
N ALA A 151 -10.88 -9.95 17.46
CA ALA A 151 -10.46 -8.82 16.64
C ALA A 151 -11.02 -8.88 15.20
N PHE A 152 -11.72 -9.96 14.83
CA PHE A 152 -12.27 -10.14 13.49
C PHE A 152 -13.62 -9.45 13.26
N GLY A 153 -14.31 -9.08 14.34
CA GLY A 153 -15.66 -8.48 14.28
C GLY A 153 -15.74 -7.20 13.45
N ASP A 154 -14.64 -6.44 13.37
CA ASP A 154 -14.55 -5.21 12.58
C ASP A 154 -13.90 -5.40 11.20
N THR A 155 -13.23 -6.55 10.94
CA THR A 155 -12.58 -6.81 9.64
C THR A 155 -13.61 -7.00 8.53
N GLY A 156 -14.76 -7.61 8.84
CA GLY A 156 -15.85 -7.81 7.91
C GLY A 156 -16.43 -6.49 7.36
N ARG A 157 -16.48 -5.43 8.19
CA ARG A 157 -16.88 -4.08 7.74
C ARG A 157 -15.79 -3.38 6.95
N GLY A 158 -14.52 -3.65 7.26
CA GLY A 158 -13.36 -3.12 6.54
C GLY A 158 -13.23 -3.61 5.10
N LEU A 159 -13.51 -4.89 4.81
CA LEU A 159 -13.40 -5.43 3.44
C LEU A 159 -14.39 -4.76 2.45
N PHE A 160 -15.57 -4.35 2.92
CA PHE A 160 -16.61 -3.73 2.11
C PHE A 160 -16.75 -2.21 2.31
N TYR A 161 -15.80 -1.58 3.01
CA TYR A 161 -15.80 -0.13 3.23
C TYR A 161 -15.54 0.63 1.90
N GLN A 162 -16.22 1.75 1.69
CA GLN A 162 -16.27 2.46 0.40
C GLN A 162 -14.87 2.73 -0.19
N HIS A 163 -14.69 2.42 -1.49
CA HIS A 163 -13.44 2.55 -2.27
C HIS A 163 -12.28 1.61 -1.92
N ASN A 164 -12.44 0.68 -0.97
CA ASN A 164 -11.39 -0.30 -0.70
C ASN A 164 -11.06 -1.18 -1.91
N TYR A 165 -12.03 -1.48 -2.78
CA TYR A 165 -11.81 -2.24 -4.01
C TYR A 165 -10.68 -1.65 -4.89
N ILE A 166 -10.43 -0.33 -4.85
CA ILE A 166 -9.33 0.30 -5.57
C ILE A 166 -8.00 -0.12 -4.97
N TYR A 167 -7.86 0.02 -3.65
CA TYR A 167 -6.63 -0.29 -2.94
C TYR A 167 -6.31 -1.79 -2.98
N TYR A 168 -7.32 -2.65 -2.83
CA TYR A 168 -7.18 -4.10 -2.99
C TYR A 168 -6.91 -4.49 -4.44
N GLY A 169 -7.59 -3.86 -5.39
CA GLY A 169 -7.39 -4.11 -6.80
C GLY A 169 -5.98 -3.78 -7.25
N LEU A 170 -5.43 -2.62 -6.84
CA LEU A 170 -4.04 -2.24 -7.18
C LEU A 170 -3.01 -3.19 -6.55
N LEU A 171 -3.24 -3.65 -5.31
CA LEU A 171 -2.42 -4.70 -4.68
C LEU A 171 -2.48 -6.00 -5.48
N GLY A 172 -3.69 -6.44 -5.87
CA GLY A 172 -3.89 -7.64 -6.69
C GLY A 172 -3.25 -7.51 -8.07
N THR A 173 -3.33 -6.34 -8.71
CA THR A 173 -2.64 -6.05 -9.97
C THR A 173 -1.13 -6.19 -9.80
N LEU A 174 -0.53 -5.57 -8.79
CA LEU A 174 0.91 -5.70 -8.55
C LEU A 174 1.31 -7.15 -8.27
N TRP A 175 0.51 -7.87 -7.47
CA TRP A 175 0.71 -9.29 -7.19
C TRP A 175 0.71 -10.13 -8.47
N LEU A 176 -0.27 -9.91 -9.36
CA LEU A 176 -0.36 -10.62 -10.64
C LEU A 176 0.80 -10.29 -11.58
N ILE A 177 1.27 -9.03 -11.58
CA ILE A 177 2.45 -8.64 -12.37
C ILE A 177 3.66 -9.45 -11.95
N VAL A 178 3.94 -9.53 -10.64
CA VAL A 178 5.08 -10.30 -10.13
C VAL A 178 4.86 -11.81 -10.33
N PHE A 179 3.64 -12.30 -10.15
CA PHE A 179 3.30 -13.70 -10.41
C PHE A 179 3.56 -14.07 -11.88
N PHE A 180 3.11 -13.25 -12.83
CA PHE A 180 3.35 -13.49 -14.25
C PHE A 180 4.83 -13.34 -14.62
N ASP A 181 5.55 -12.40 -14.00
CA ASP A 181 7.00 -12.30 -14.20
C ASP A 181 7.72 -13.60 -13.80
N LEU A 182 7.33 -14.21 -12.67
CA LEU A 182 7.92 -15.44 -12.15
C LEU A 182 7.49 -16.71 -12.90
N PHE A 183 6.21 -16.84 -13.24
CA PHE A 183 5.63 -18.11 -13.69
C PHE A 183 5.11 -18.11 -15.12
N LEU A 184 4.79 -16.94 -15.70
CA LEU A 184 4.14 -16.81 -17.01
C LEU A 184 4.68 -15.59 -17.78
N GLN A 185 6.00 -15.50 -17.91
CA GLN A 185 6.67 -14.28 -18.40
C GLN A 185 6.19 -13.82 -19.78
N ALA A 186 5.79 -14.78 -20.64
CA ALA A 186 5.28 -14.52 -22.00
C ALA A 186 4.05 -13.59 -22.04
N ILE A 187 3.25 -13.54 -20.99
CA ILE A 187 2.04 -12.70 -20.92
C ILE A 187 2.19 -11.49 -19.98
N ARG A 188 3.34 -11.34 -19.31
CA ARG A 188 3.57 -10.29 -18.30
C ARG A 188 3.30 -8.91 -18.86
N ASP A 189 3.98 -8.51 -19.93
CA ASP A 189 3.88 -7.16 -20.48
C ASP A 189 2.48 -6.86 -21.03
N LEU A 190 1.86 -7.85 -21.69
CA LEU A 190 0.48 -7.76 -22.13
C LEU A 190 -0.49 -7.55 -20.96
N SER A 191 -0.28 -8.26 -19.85
CA SER A 191 -1.10 -8.12 -18.65
C SER A 191 -0.97 -6.74 -18.00
N ILE A 192 0.25 -6.20 -17.93
CA ILE A 192 0.49 -4.85 -17.39
C ILE A 192 -0.27 -3.81 -18.21
N VAL A 193 -0.18 -3.91 -19.54
CA VAL A 193 -0.90 -3.02 -20.46
C VAL A 193 -2.41 -3.16 -20.29
N ALA A 194 -2.93 -4.40 -20.24
CA ALA A 194 -4.36 -4.66 -20.05
C ALA A 194 -4.88 -4.11 -18.71
N PHE A 195 -4.15 -4.31 -17.62
CA PHE A 195 -4.50 -3.73 -16.31
C PHE A 195 -4.44 -2.20 -16.34
N GLY A 196 -3.44 -1.61 -17.01
CA GLY A 196 -3.36 -0.17 -17.22
C GLY A 196 -4.59 0.38 -17.93
N PHE A 197 -5.02 -0.27 -19.02
CA PHE A 197 -6.25 0.08 -19.74
C PHE A 197 -7.53 -0.09 -18.92
N ALA A 198 -7.57 -1.01 -17.94
CA ALA A 198 -8.70 -1.16 -17.03
C ALA A 198 -8.72 -0.08 -15.94
N TRP A 199 -7.56 0.25 -15.36
CA TRP A 199 -7.45 1.22 -14.28
C TRP A 199 -7.60 2.67 -14.73
N ALA A 200 -7.05 3.04 -15.89
CA ALA A 200 -7.11 4.40 -16.41
C ALA A 200 -8.55 4.98 -16.51
N PRO A 201 -9.52 4.31 -17.16
CA PRO A 201 -10.88 4.81 -17.26
C PRO A 201 -11.60 4.81 -15.90
N LEU A 202 -11.36 3.80 -15.06
CA LEU A 202 -11.97 3.72 -13.74
C LEU A 202 -11.51 4.87 -12.83
N LEU A 203 -10.20 5.11 -12.75
CA LEU A 203 -9.64 6.21 -11.96
C LEU A 203 -10.02 7.57 -12.54
N GLY A 204 -10.07 7.70 -13.87
CA GLY A 204 -10.56 8.90 -14.56
C GLY A 204 -12.03 9.20 -14.22
N TYR A 205 -12.90 8.20 -14.30
CA TYR A 205 -14.31 8.32 -13.93
C TYR A 205 -14.48 8.76 -12.47
N LEU A 206 -13.77 8.12 -11.54
CA LEU A 206 -13.84 8.47 -10.12
C LEU A 206 -13.34 9.88 -9.83
N TYR A 207 -12.30 10.33 -10.53
CA TYR A 207 -11.79 11.69 -10.43
C TYR A 207 -12.85 12.72 -10.88
N LEU A 208 -13.47 12.49 -12.04
CA LEU A 208 -14.53 13.36 -12.58
C LEU A 208 -15.75 13.38 -11.66
N ARG A 209 -16.19 12.22 -11.15
CA ARG A 209 -17.32 12.11 -10.21
C ARG A 209 -17.07 12.90 -8.93
N ARG A 210 -15.85 12.84 -8.38
CA ARG A 210 -15.51 13.60 -7.17
C ARG A 210 -15.56 15.11 -7.40
N ARG A 211 -15.16 15.57 -8.58
CA ARG A 211 -15.22 16.99 -8.96
C ARG A 211 -16.66 17.48 -9.15
N SER A 212 -17.54 16.67 -9.74
CA SER A 212 -18.96 17.04 -9.91
C SER A 212 -19.71 17.05 -8.58
N SER A 213 -19.45 16.10 -7.69
CA SER A 213 -20.05 16.10 -6.34
C SER A 213 -19.53 17.24 -5.46
N GLY A 214 -18.27 17.65 -5.62
CA GLY A 214 -17.71 18.81 -4.92
C GLY A 214 -18.21 20.17 -5.43
N ALA A 215 -18.72 20.23 -6.67
CA ALA A 215 -19.31 21.44 -7.23
C ALA A 215 -20.77 21.69 -6.79
N LEU A 216 -21.47 20.66 -6.32
CA LEU A 216 -22.87 20.74 -5.86
C LEU A 216 -23.01 21.10 -4.37
N HIS A 217 -21.91 21.09 -3.61
CA HIS A 217 -21.84 21.58 -2.23
C HIS A 217 -20.57 22.41 -2.05
N PRO A 218 -20.53 23.66 -2.54
CA PRO A 218 -19.52 24.60 -2.07
C PRO A 218 -19.73 24.79 -0.56
N LYS A 219 -18.65 24.64 0.21
CA LYS A 219 -18.63 25.02 1.63
C LYS A 219 -18.88 26.51 1.79
#